data_AF-A0A7X3MEN1-F1
#
_entry.id   AF-A0A7X3MEN1-F1
#
_cell.length_a   1.000
_cell.length_b   1.000
_cell.length_c   1.000
_cell.angle_alpha   90.00
_cell.angle_beta   90.00
_cell.angle_gamma   90.00
#
_symmetry.space_group_name_H-M   'P 1'
#
loop_
_entity.id
_entity.type
_entity.pdbx_description
1 polymer ?
#
loop_
_entity_poly.entity_id
_entity_poly.type
_entity_poly.pdbx_seq_one_letter_code
_entity_poly.pdbx_strand_id
1 'polypeptide(L)'
;MPRRAKYSNVNKTNQIRAPHVKGMGDVSFKGFQCLNPNCTYFIFVRKDDITENFTVKCPQCGYVHEAGGETVFYDYSMDVNDENGNPESVATGQFTIYHDDYIAEAKEYKYCIVCNTLKPIEDFDKHSARKTGRQGECRLCKKAYNEIKNGTRLTDQHREAAQRRRLLLDITGSPRIDSAAIENRFHHKCFCCGADLSHVSSNREKPLDHTLPVYYLWPLNTENATLLCHDCNGQKSGTWPSQFSGYSDAKLHQLSILTGIPYDTLAGPPTYNPDAIAALHDPEKVDSLLVKYAHYMDVVISLRNRILRDTGFDFFSVSATISDAYVRKANELYNR
;
A
#
# COMPACT_ATOMS: atom_id res chain seq x y z
N MET A 1 -5.35 14.71 13.05
CA MET A 1 -4.31 15.77 12.96
C MET A 1 -4.65 16.78 11.87
N PRO A 2 -4.46 18.09 12.09
CA PRO A 2 -4.60 19.11 11.06
C PRO A 2 -3.52 18.90 9.97
N ARG A 3 -3.91 18.95 8.70
CA ARG A 3 -2.98 18.85 7.56
C ARG A 3 -2.00 20.02 7.62
N ARG A 4 -0.70 19.77 7.40
CA ARG A 4 0.28 20.85 7.14
C ARG A 4 -0.28 21.77 6.04
N ALA A 5 -0.11 23.08 6.22
CA ALA A 5 -0.46 24.06 5.21
C ALA A 5 0.23 23.73 3.89
N LYS A 6 -0.45 24.02 2.77
CA LYS A 6 0.03 23.69 1.43
C LYS A 6 1.27 24.52 1.10
N TYR A 7 2.43 23.86 1.07
CA TYR A 7 3.72 24.50 0.78
C TYR A 7 3.94 24.81 -0.71
N SER A 8 3.44 23.97 -1.62
CA SER A 8 3.60 24.18 -3.06
C SER A 8 2.33 23.90 -3.86
N ASN A 9 2.19 24.65 -4.96
CA ASN A 9 1.08 24.58 -5.91
C ASN A 9 1.63 24.27 -7.30
N VAL A 10 1.09 23.25 -7.95
CA VAL A 10 1.32 23.04 -9.39
C VAL A 10 0.28 23.85 -10.14
N ASN A 11 0.68 24.98 -10.71
CA ASN A 11 -0.17 25.80 -11.57
C ASN A 11 -0.28 25.12 -12.94
N LYS A 12 -1.51 24.88 -13.41
CA LYS A 12 -1.78 24.19 -14.67
C LYS A 12 -2.30 25.20 -15.69
N THR A 13 -1.58 25.38 -16.79
CA THR A 13 -2.02 26.17 -17.95
C THR A 13 -2.11 25.26 -19.18
N ASN A 14 -2.93 25.64 -20.17
CA ASN A 14 -3.05 24.93 -21.46
C ASN A 14 -3.38 23.42 -21.34
N GLN A 15 -4.19 23.04 -20.37
CA GLN A 15 -4.55 21.63 -20.20
C GLN A 15 -5.41 21.13 -21.37
N ILE A 16 -4.91 20.10 -22.06
CA ILE A 16 -5.68 19.39 -23.09
C ILE A 16 -6.71 18.50 -22.40
N ARG A 17 -7.98 18.91 -22.44
CA ARG A 17 -9.11 18.12 -21.96
C ARG A 17 -10.14 17.95 -23.07
N ALA A 18 -10.23 16.74 -23.60
CA ALA A 18 -11.14 16.43 -24.69
C ALA A 18 -12.61 16.61 -24.26
N PRO A 19 -13.52 17.05 -25.16
CA PRO A 19 -14.92 17.27 -24.82
C PRO A 19 -15.60 16.04 -24.22
N HIS A 20 -15.35 14.85 -24.76
CA HIS A 20 -15.94 13.59 -24.30
C HIS A 20 -15.47 13.15 -22.89
N VAL A 21 -14.46 13.78 -22.31
CA VAL A 21 -13.94 13.47 -20.96
C VAL A 21 -14.42 14.48 -19.91
N LYS A 22 -14.92 15.65 -20.33
CA LYS A 22 -15.44 16.65 -19.40
C LYS A 22 -16.64 16.07 -18.65
N GLY A 23 -16.56 16.06 -17.31
CA GLY A 23 -17.58 15.46 -16.45
C GLY A 23 -17.52 13.94 -16.31
N MET A 24 -16.68 13.23 -17.08
CA MET A 24 -16.63 11.76 -17.08
C MET A 24 -15.69 11.15 -16.04
N GLY A 25 -15.03 11.97 -15.19
CA GLY A 25 -14.06 11.48 -14.19
C GLY A 25 -14.67 10.61 -13.08
N ASP A 26 -15.99 10.68 -12.92
CA ASP A 26 -16.76 9.94 -11.92
C ASP A 26 -17.86 9.07 -12.57
N VAL A 27 -17.71 8.75 -13.86
CA VAL A 27 -18.58 7.84 -14.60
C VAL A 27 -17.87 6.50 -14.81
N SER A 28 -18.57 5.39 -14.55
CA SER A 28 -18.09 4.02 -14.82
C SER A 28 -18.77 3.45 -16.06
N PHE A 29 -18.02 2.65 -16.81
CA PHE A 29 -18.43 1.97 -18.03
C PHE A 29 -18.23 0.48 -17.88
N LYS A 30 -19.09 -0.34 -18.47
CA LYS A 30 -18.86 -1.78 -18.65
C LYS A 30 -18.29 -1.99 -20.05
N GLY A 31 -17.20 -2.76 -20.12
CA GLY A 31 -16.51 -3.07 -21.37
C GLY A 31 -16.56 -4.56 -21.67
N PHE A 32 -17.14 -4.96 -22.81
CA PHE A 32 -17.28 -6.36 -23.22
C PHE A 32 -17.22 -6.55 -24.74
N GLN A 33 -16.90 -7.76 -25.17
CA GLN A 33 -16.86 -8.14 -26.58
C GLN A 33 -18.27 -8.43 -27.11
N CYS A 34 -18.57 -8.06 -28.35
CA CYS A 34 -19.82 -8.47 -29.00
C CYS A 34 -19.97 -10.01 -29.04
N LEU A 35 -21.15 -10.56 -28.71
CA LEU A 35 -21.38 -12.02 -28.67
C LEU A 35 -21.61 -12.62 -30.07
N ASN A 36 -21.88 -11.79 -31.08
CA ASN A 36 -21.85 -12.22 -32.47
C ASN A 36 -20.46 -12.81 -32.81
N PRO A 37 -20.35 -14.11 -33.16
CA PRO A 37 -19.08 -14.78 -33.39
C PRO A 37 -18.21 -14.13 -34.48
N ASN A 38 -18.83 -13.43 -35.43
CA ASN A 38 -18.14 -12.78 -36.54
C ASN A 38 -17.74 -11.32 -36.23
N CYS A 39 -18.02 -10.82 -35.02
CA CYS A 39 -17.78 -9.44 -34.64
C CYS A 39 -16.62 -9.31 -33.66
N THR A 40 -15.58 -8.58 -34.07
CA THR A 40 -14.42 -8.28 -33.22
C THR A 40 -14.56 -6.96 -32.45
N TYR A 41 -15.74 -6.32 -32.45
CA TYR A 41 -15.93 -5.05 -31.77
C TYR A 41 -16.06 -5.17 -30.25
N PHE A 42 -15.29 -4.35 -29.53
CA PHE A 42 -15.37 -4.21 -28.08
C PHE A 42 -16.25 -3.02 -27.71
N ILE A 43 -17.34 -3.30 -27.01
CA ILE A 43 -18.40 -2.34 -26.67
C ILE A 43 -18.11 -1.74 -25.31
N PHE A 44 -18.31 -0.42 -25.18
CA PHE A 44 -18.35 0.28 -23.91
C PHE A 44 -19.70 0.95 -23.72
N VAL A 45 -20.40 0.59 -22.64
CA VAL A 45 -21.66 1.20 -22.23
C VAL A 45 -21.52 1.79 -20.85
N ARG A 46 -22.26 2.86 -20.52
CA ARG A 46 -22.22 3.39 -19.16
C ARG A 46 -22.89 2.40 -18.22
N LYS A 47 -22.31 2.22 -17.05
CA LYS A 47 -22.90 1.36 -16.01
C LYS A 47 -24.29 1.84 -15.60
N ASP A 48 -24.49 3.16 -15.55
CA ASP A 48 -25.76 3.78 -15.20
C ASP A 48 -26.85 3.57 -16.29
N ASP A 49 -26.47 3.17 -17.51
CA ASP A 49 -27.41 2.88 -18.61
C ASP A 49 -27.83 1.39 -18.65
N ILE A 50 -27.15 0.51 -17.89
CA ILE A 50 -27.52 -0.90 -17.74
C ILE A 50 -28.55 -1.01 -16.62
N THR A 51 -29.82 -0.90 -16.98
CA THR A 51 -30.97 -1.11 -16.08
C THR A 51 -31.46 -2.56 -16.16
N GLU A 52 -32.51 -2.92 -15.42
CA GLU A 52 -33.12 -4.27 -15.45
C GLU A 52 -33.65 -4.66 -16.85
N ASN A 53 -33.93 -3.68 -17.72
CA ASN A 53 -34.41 -3.90 -19.09
C ASN A 53 -33.47 -3.26 -20.12
N PHE A 54 -32.18 -3.58 -20.05
CA PHE A 54 -31.20 -2.99 -20.96
C PHE A 54 -31.37 -3.53 -22.40
N THR A 55 -31.01 -2.69 -23.36
CA THR A 55 -30.84 -3.08 -24.77
C THR A 55 -29.62 -2.36 -25.32
N VAL A 56 -28.58 -3.11 -25.67
CA VAL A 56 -27.30 -2.62 -26.16
C VAL A 56 -27.06 -3.15 -27.56
N LYS A 57 -27.08 -2.25 -28.53
CA LYS A 57 -26.78 -2.58 -29.92
C LYS A 57 -25.29 -2.41 -30.21
N CYS A 58 -24.65 -3.45 -30.74
CA CYS A 58 -23.29 -3.36 -31.25
C CYS A 58 -23.24 -2.34 -32.41
N PRO A 59 -22.42 -1.29 -32.32
CA PRO A 59 -22.36 -0.27 -33.37
C PRO A 59 -21.70 -0.77 -34.67
N GLN A 60 -20.91 -1.86 -34.61
CA GLN A 60 -20.24 -2.40 -35.79
C GLN A 60 -21.11 -3.39 -36.57
N CYS A 61 -21.70 -4.38 -35.92
CA CYS A 61 -22.46 -5.43 -36.60
C CYS A 61 -23.98 -5.35 -36.39
N GLY A 62 -24.45 -4.44 -35.54
CA GLY A 62 -25.88 -4.27 -35.26
C GLY A 62 -26.51 -5.35 -34.37
N TYR A 63 -25.73 -6.35 -33.92
CA TYR A 63 -26.18 -7.37 -32.98
C TYR A 63 -26.70 -6.75 -31.68
N VAL A 64 -27.78 -7.28 -31.12
CA VAL A 64 -28.48 -6.73 -29.96
C VAL A 64 -28.26 -7.62 -28.75
N HIS A 65 -27.71 -7.04 -27.69
CA HIS A 65 -27.65 -7.61 -26.36
C HIS A 65 -28.78 -7.02 -25.52
N GLU A 66 -29.69 -7.83 -25.04
CA GLU A 66 -30.87 -7.39 -24.29
C GLU A 66 -31.10 -8.22 -23.04
N ALA A 67 -31.75 -7.63 -22.04
CA ALA A 67 -32.11 -8.30 -20.81
C ALA A 67 -33.04 -9.50 -21.07
N GLY A 68 -32.70 -10.64 -20.47
CA GLY A 68 -33.35 -11.93 -20.71
C GLY A 68 -33.02 -12.58 -22.05
N GLY A 69 -32.20 -11.94 -22.89
CA GLY A 69 -31.76 -12.50 -24.17
C GLY A 69 -30.66 -13.54 -23.99
N GLU A 70 -30.55 -14.44 -24.95
CA GLU A 70 -29.53 -15.49 -24.97
C GLU A 70 -28.88 -15.63 -26.35
N THR A 71 -27.62 -16.06 -26.35
CA THR A 71 -26.89 -16.45 -27.56
C THR A 71 -26.63 -17.95 -27.53
N VAL A 72 -27.16 -18.68 -28.50
CA VAL A 72 -26.82 -20.09 -28.73
C VAL A 72 -25.50 -20.17 -29.49
N PHE A 73 -24.55 -20.96 -28.98
CA PHE A 73 -23.25 -21.16 -29.64
C PHE A 73 -23.13 -22.52 -30.33
N TYR A 74 -23.63 -23.59 -29.71
CA TYR A 74 -23.63 -24.93 -30.29
C TYR A 74 -24.67 -25.81 -29.60
N ASP A 75 -25.15 -26.81 -30.33
CA ASP A 75 -25.92 -27.91 -29.75
C ASP A 75 -24.94 -28.96 -29.21
N TYR A 76 -25.29 -29.62 -28.11
CA TYR A 76 -24.48 -30.68 -27.52
C TYR A 76 -25.28 -31.96 -27.35
N SER A 77 -24.58 -33.08 -27.51
CA SER A 77 -24.94 -34.37 -26.92
C SER A 77 -23.82 -34.78 -25.96
N MET A 78 -24.19 -35.31 -24.81
CA MET A 78 -23.27 -35.93 -23.87
C MET A 78 -23.44 -37.43 -23.98
N ASP A 79 -22.46 -38.07 -24.58
CA ASP A 79 -22.47 -39.51 -24.82
C ASP A 79 -21.58 -40.20 -23.77
N VAL A 80 -22.10 -41.24 -23.14
CA VAL A 80 -21.34 -42.12 -22.24
C VAL A 80 -21.39 -43.54 -22.79
N ASN A 81 -20.27 -44.24 -22.64
CA ASN A 81 -20.19 -45.61 -23.12
C ASN A 81 -20.98 -46.54 -22.19
N ASP A 82 -21.80 -47.41 -22.78
CA ASP A 82 -22.44 -48.54 -22.09
C ASP A 82 -21.40 -49.58 -21.62
N GLU A 83 -21.87 -50.62 -20.93
CA GLU A 83 -21.02 -51.72 -20.45
C GLU A 83 -20.29 -52.48 -21.58
N ASN A 84 -20.71 -52.30 -22.83
CA ASN A 84 -20.13 -52.92 -24.03
C ASN A 84 -19.25 -51.95 -24.84
N GLY A 85 -19.06 -50.71 -24.39
CA GLY A 85 -18.26 -49.70 -25.08
C GLY A 85 -18.98 -48.94 -26.19
N ASN A 86 -20.31 -49.06 -26.32
CA ASN A 86 -21.10 -48.30 -27.28
C ASN A 86 -21.51 -46.94 -26.70
N PRO A 87 -21.35 -45.83 -27.43
CA PRO A 87 -21.74 -44.51 -26.96
C PRO A 87 -23.27 -44.37 -26.94
N GLU A 88 -23.83 -44.07 -25.77
CA GLU A 88 -25.24 -43.70 -25.59
C GLU A 88 -25.36 -42.25 -25.11
N SER A 89 -26.19 -41.46 -25.80
CA SER A 89 -26.48 -40.07 -25.43
C SER A 89 -27.35 -40.01 -24.18
N VAL A 90 -26.81 -39.48 -23.08
CA VAL A 90 -27.54 -39.32 -21.81
C VAL A 90 -28.10 -37.91 -21.59
N ALA A 91 -27.59 -36.93 -22.33
CA ALA A 91 -28.13 -35.58 -22.33
C ALA A 91 -27.94 -34.92 -23.69
N THR A 92 -28.93 -34.16 -24.12
CA THR A 92 -28.84 -33.31 -25.31
C THR A 92 -29.40 -31.94 -24.98
N GLY A 93 -28.81 -30.88 -25.51
CA GLY A 93 -29.29 -29.53 -25.28
C GLY A 93 -28.56 -28.49 -26.12
N GLN A 94 -28.87 -27.23 -25.87
CA GLN A 94 -28.18 -26.10 -26.50
C GLN A 94 -27.27 -25.45 -25.47
N PHE A 95 -26.05 -25.13 -25.88
CA PHE A 95 -25.15 -24.31 -25.08
C PHE A 95 -25.45 -22.85 -25.36
N THR A 96 -26.12 -22.20 -24.41
CA THR A 96 -26.50 -20.79 -24.49
C THR A 96 -25.77 -19.96 -23.43
N ILE A 97 -25.50 -18.70 -23.76
CA ILE A 97 -25.01 -17.70 -22.82
C ILE A 97 -26.06 -16.60 -22.72
N TYR A 98 -26.53 -16.35 -21.50
CA TYR A 98 -27.43 -15.24 -21.19
C TYR A 98 -26.68 -13.91 -21.26
N HIS A 99 -27.30 -12.92 -21.91
CA HIS A 99 -26.72 -11.59 -22.07
C HIS A 99 -26.51 -10.89 -20.73
N ASP A 100 -27.41 -11.09 -19.77
CA ASP A 100 -27.35 -10.54 -18.42
C ASP A 100 -26.08 -10.97 -17.68
N ASP A 101 -25.82 -12.28 -17.64
CA ASP A 101 -24.65 -12.85 -16.96
C ASP A 101 -23.35 -12.35 -17.60
N TYR A 102 -23.31 -12.36 -18.93
CA TYR A 102 -22.15 -11.92 -19.71
C TYR A 102 -21.81 -10.44 -19.49
N ILE A 103 -22.81 -9.57 -19.39
CA ILE A 103 -22.61 -8.14 -19.11
C ILE A 103 -22.31 -7.90 -17.63
N ALA A 104 -22.91 -8.69 -16.73
CA ALA A 104 -22.67 -8.61 -15.30
C ALA A 104 -21.20 -8.92 -14.95
N GLU A 105 -20.59 -9.93 -15.56
CA GLU A 105 -19.18 -10.29 -15.36
C GLU A 105 -18.18 -9.31 -16.00
N ALA A 106 -18.64 -8.49 -16.96
CA ALA A 106 -17.78 -7.58 -17.71
C ALA A 106 -17.03 -6.58 -16.80
N LYS A 107 -15.78 -6.28 -17.17
CA LYS A 107 -14.93 -5.38 -16.38
C LYS A 107 -15.41 -3.93 -16.46
N GLU A 108 -15.12 -3.19 -15.39
CA GLU A 108 -15.41 -1.75 -15.31
C GLU A 108 -14.25 -0.89 -15.83
N TYR A 109 -14.60 0.20 -16.50
CA TYR A 109 -13.68 1.15 -17.11
C TYR A 109 -14.08 2.59 -16.76
N LYS A 110 -13.11 3.51 -16.74
CA LYS A 110 -13.37 4.95 -16.61
C LYS A 110 -12.37 5.79 -17.37
N TYR A 111 -12.74 7.03 -17.68
CA TYR A 111 -11.84 7.98 -18.31
C TYR A 111 -10.85 8.58 -17.30
N CYS A 112 -9.58 8.67 -17.69
CA CYS A 112 -8.61 9.49 -16.99
C CYS A 112 -8.78 10.96 -17.37
N ILE A 113 -9.05 11.83 -16.40
CA ILE A 113 -9.26 13.28 -16.64
C ILE A 113 -7.99 14.06 -17.00
N VAL A 114 -6.84 13.37 -17.02
CA VAL A 114 -5.52 13.93 -17.34
C VAL A 114 -5.09 13.54 -18.74
N CYS A 115 -4.98 12.24 -19.05
CA CYS A 115 -4.58 11.77 -20.38
C CYS A 115 -5.75 11.52 -21.34
N ASN A 116 -7.00 11.71 -20.89
CA ASN A 116 -8.22 11.54 -21.68
C ASN A 116 -8.51 10.09 -22.17
N THR A 117 -7.75 9.09 -21.72
CA THR A 117 -7.92 7.70 -22.14
C THR A 117 -8.90 6.94 -21.26
N LEU A 118 -9.72 6.06 -21.86
CA LEU A 118 -10.52 5.06 -21.16
C LEU A 118 -9.63 3.91 -20.70
N LYS A 119 -9.74 3.50 -19.42
CA LYS A 119 -8.89 2.47 -18.81
C LYS A 119 -9.67 1.63 -17.80
N PRO A 120 -9.24 0.39 -17.51
CA PRO A 120 -9.80 -0.43 -16.45
C PRO A 120 -9.81 0.33 -15.11
N ILE A 121 -10.84 0.13 -14.30
CA ILE A 121 -11.02 0.84 -13.04
C ILE A 121 -9.89 0.55 -12.02
N GLU A 122 -9.21 -0.59 -12.18
CA GLU A 122 -8.06 -1.02 -11.37
C GLU A 122 -6.79 -0.20 -11.62
N ASP A 123 -6.70 0.46 -12.78
CA ASP A 123 -5.61 1.37 -13.13
C ASP A 123 -5.72 2.73 -12.42
N PHE A 124 -6.69 2.87 -11.52
CA PHE A 124 -6.93 4.06 -10.71
C PHE A 124 -6.80 3.72 -9.22
N ASP A 125 -6.12 4.58 -8.47
CA ASP A 125 -5.99 4.40 -7.04
C ASP A 125 -7.33 4.62 -6.32
N LYS A 126 -7.52 3.93 -5.19
CA LYS A 126 -8.74 4.03 -4.37
C LYS A 126 -8.91 5.46 -3.82
N HIS A 127 -10.14 5.95 -3.85
CA HIS A 127 -10.53 7.21 -3.26
C HIS A 127 -12.02 7.18 -2.89
N SER A 128 -12.32 6.77 -1.65
CA SER A 128 -13.68 6.46 -1.18
C SER A 128 -14.68 7.63 -1.33
N ALA A 129 -14.22 8.88 -1.23
CA ALA A 129 -15.10 10.04 -1.36
C ALA A 129 -15.56 10.35 -2.81
N ARG A 130 -15.17 9.54 -3.81
CA ARG A 130 -15.57 9.69 -5.22
C ARG A 130 -16.66 8.69 -5.56
N LYS A 131 -17.57 9.03 -6.50
CA LYS A 131 -18.69 8.15 -6.90
C LYS A 131 -18.21 6.77 -7.37
N THR A 132 -17.09 6.75 -8.10
CA THR A 132 -16.47 5.50 -8.59
C THR A 132 -15.62 4.76 -7.55
N GLY A 133 -15.46 5.31 -6.33
CA GLY A 133 -14.52 4.81 -5.33
C GLY A 133 -13.04 4.92 -5.75
N ARG A 134 -12.74 5.59 -6.87
CA ARG A 134 -11.41 5.72 -7.47
C ARG A 134 -11.08 7.18 -7.80
N GLN A 135 -9.79 7.49 -7.87
CA GLN A 135 -9.32 8.80 -8.30
C GLN A 135 -9.69 9.12 -9.77
N GLY A 136 -9.72 10.41 -10.12
CA GLY A 136 -10.03 10.85 -11.49
C GLY A 136 -8.88 10.67 -12.46
N GLU A 137 -7.64 10.66 -11.95
CA GLU A 137 -6.42 10.38 -12.69
C GLU A 137 -5.99 8.92 -12.58
N CYS A 138 -5.48 8.34 -13.66
CA CYS A 138 -4.91 6.99 -13.65
C CYS A 138 -3.55 6.98 -12.92
N ARG A 139 -3.12 5.79 -12.48
CA ARG A 139 -1.86 5.57 -11.74
C ARG A 139 -0.63 6.09 -12.49
N LEU A 140 -0.60 5.97 -13.82
CA LEU A 140 0.47 6.50 -14.65
C LEU A 140 0.55 8.03 -14.56
N CYS A 141 -0.56 8.73 -14.83
CA CYS A 141 -0.62 10.19 -14.74
C CYS A 141 -0.34 10.68 -13.32
N LYS A 142 -0.82 9.94 -12.30
CA LYS A 142 -0.54 10.24 -10.90
C LYS A 142 0.95 10.12 -10.59
N LYS A 143 1.62 9.09 -11.10
CA LYS A 143 3.08 8.90 -10.93
C LYS A 143 3.84 10.09 -11.51
N ALA A 144 3.57 10.45 -12.77
CA ALA A 144 4.19 11.61 -13.42
C ALA A 144 3.90 12.93 -12.65
N TYR A 145 2.66 13.13 -12.20
CA TYR A 145 2.32 14.29 -11.37
C TYR A 145 3.08 14.31 -10.04
N ASN A 146 3.22 13.16 -9.40
CA ASN A 146 3.97 13.04 -8.15
C ASN A 146 5.46 13.28 -8.35
N GLU A 147 6.06 12.89 -9.48
CA GLU A 147 7.46 13.18 -9.81
C GLU A 147 7.72 14.69 -9.86
N ILE A 148 6.83 15.47 -10.51
CA ILE A 148 6.89 16.93 -10.51
C ILE A 148 6.82 17.47 -9.07
N LYS A 149 5.87 16.96 -8.27
CA LYS A 149 5.67 17.43 -6.88
C LYS A 149 6.79 16.99 -5.93
N ASN A 150 7.42 15.85 -6.19
CA ASN A 150 8.51 15.32 -5.36
C ASN A 150 9.73 16.25 -5.37
N GLY A 151 9.96 16.99 -6.46
CA GLY A 151 11.01 18.02 -6.52
C GLY A 151 10.79 19.19 -5.56
N THR A 152 9.55 19.45 -5.13
CA THR A 152 9.22 20.56 -4.22
C THR A 152 8.84 20.10 -2.80
N ARG A 153 8.98 18.81 -2.50
CA ARG A 153 8.66 18.28 -1.17
C ARG A 153 9.79 18.59 -0.22
N LEU A 154 9.46 19.19 0.93
CA LEU A 154 10.43 19.38 2.01
C LEU A 154 10.98 18.02 2.43
N THR A 155 12.25 17.99 2.85
CA THR A 155 12.97 16.80 3.31
C THR A 155 12.20 16.03 4.39
N ASP A 156 11.55 16.74 5.30
CA ASP A 156 10.68 16.14 6.32
C ASP A 156 9.43 15.48 5.74
N GLN A 157 8.85 16.01 4.65
CA GLN A 157 7.68 15.38 4.01
C GLN A 157 8.03 14.08 3.28
N HIS A 158 9.24 14.02 2.72
CA HIS A 158 9.77 12.77 2.14
C HIS A 158 10.07 11.74 3.23
N ARG A 159 10.64 12.17 4.36
CA ARG A 159 10.85 11.32 5.54
C ARG A 159 9.50 10.82 6.08
N GLU A 160 8.53 11.70 6.34
CA GLU A 160 7.17 11.31 6.74
C GLU A 160 6.50 10.32 5.76
N ALA A 161 6.67 10.53 4.45
CA ALA A 161 6.09 9.64 3.43
C ALA A 161 6.81 8.28 3.33
N ALA A 162 8.13 8.23 3.50
CA ALA A 162 8.89 6.98 3.58
C ALA A 162 8.58 6.22 4.88
N GLN A 163 8.35 6.96 5.97
CA GLN A 163 7.93 6.45 7.26
C GLN A 163 6.44 6.05 7.31
N ARG A 164 5.59 6.46 6.36
CA ARG A 164 4.17 6.08 6.31
C ARG A 164 3.91 4.60 6.00
N ARG A 165 4.92 3.80 5.68
CA ARG A 165 4.81 2.34 5.50
C ARG A 165 4.93 1.56 6.84
N ARG A 166 4.61 2.17 7.98
CA ARG A 166 4.98 1.69 9.32
C ARG A 166 3.78 1.29 10.19
N LEU A 167 3.44 0.01 10.19
CA LEU A 167 2.74 -0.65 11.30
C LEU A 167 3.33 -0.26 12.67
N LEU A 168 4.65 -0.11 12.70
CA LEU A 168 5.44 0.18 13.90
C LEU A 168 5.25 1.62 14.44
N LEU A 169 4.85 2.60 13.61
CA LEU A 169 4.65 3.99 14.08
C LEU A 169 3.31 4.20 14.77
N ASP A 170 2.28 3.45 14.40
CA ASP A 170 0.99 3.56 15.07
C ASP A 170 1.04 2.99 16.49
N ILE A 171 1.94 2.03 16.72
CA ILE A 171 2.22 1.48 18.06
C ILE A 171 2.98 2.50 18.91
N THR A 172 3.92 3.24 18.33
CA THR A 172 4.89 4.08 19.06
C THR A 172 4.57 5.59 19.05
N GLY A 173 3.54 6.01 18.30
CA GLY A 173 3.29 7.41 17.98
C GLY A 173 4.14 7.94 16.81
N SER A 174 3.67 9.02 16.16
CA SER A 174 4.37 9.74 15.07
C SER A 174 4.95 11.07 15.54
N PRO A 175 6.07 11.06 16.27
CA PRO A 175 6.73 12.28 16.73
C PRO A 175 7.26 13.10 15.55
N ARG A 176 7.25 14.42 15.69
CA ARG A 176 7.84 15.32 14.69
C ARG A 176 9.36 15.20 14.75
N ILE A 177 10.00 15.19 13.58
CA ILE A 177 11.45 15.20 13.45
C ILE A 177 11.87 16.64 13.14
N ASP A 178 12.79 17.18 13.93
CA ASP A 178 13.49 18.43 13.64
C ASP A 178 14.92 18.14 13.17
N SER A 179 15.08 18.12 11.85
CA SER A 179 16.36 17.82 11.20
C SER A 179 17.46 18.81 11.58
N ALA A 180 17.12 20.10 11.71
CA ALA A 180 18.09 21.14 12.03
C ALA A 180 18.58 21.02 13.48
N ALA A 181 17.68 20.72 14.42
CA ALA A 181 18.05 20.45 15.80
C ALA A 181 19.01 19.25 15.92
N ILE A 182 18.77 18.18 15.17
CA ILE A 182 19.63 16.99 15.16
C ILE A 182 21.01 17.31 14.56
N GLU A 183 21.05 18.03 13.44
CA GLU A 183 22.31 18.42 12.82
C GLU A 183 23.15 19.31 13.74
N ASN A 184 22.53 20.29 14.38
CA ASN A 184 23.19 21.17 15.35
C ASN A 184 23.73 20.38 16.55
N ARG A 185 22.96 19.42 17.08
CA ARG A 185 23.37 18.55 18.20
C ARG A 185 24.66 17.80 17.88
N PHE A 186 24.82 17.32 16.66
CA PHE A 186 26.02 16.60 16.23
C PHE A 186 27.06 17.50 15.57
N HIS A 187 26.93 18.82 15.70
CA HIS A 187 27.82 19.82 15.11
C HIS A 187 28.07 19.62 13.60
N HIS A 188 27.03 19.20 12.88
CA HIS A 188 27.09 18.81 11.47
C HIS A 188 28.17 17.77 11.14
N LYS A 189 28.57 16.92 12.09
CA LYS A 189 29.57 15.86 11.86
C LYS A 189 28.96 14.47 11.98
N CYS A 190 29.50 13.52 11.22
CA CYS A 190 29.17 12.12 11.40
C CYS A 190 29.58 11.69 12.82
N PHE A 191 28.63 11.18 13.60
CA PHE A 191 28.90 10.75 14.96
C PHE A 191 29.90 9.57 15.03
N CYS A 192 29.90 8.70 14.03
CA CYS A 192 30.81 7.56 13.98
C CYS A 192 32.24 7.97 13.60
N CYS A 193 32.47 8.49 12.39
CA CYS A 193 33.82 8.77 11.89
C CYS A 193 34.30 10.22 12.08
N GLY A 194 33.43 11.15 12.48
CA GLY A 194 33.77 12.56 12.66
C GLY A 194 33.81 13.39 11.37
N ALA A 195 33.49 12.80 10.21
CA ALA A 195 33.46 13.49 8.92
C ALA A 195 32.55 14.72 8.96
N ASP A 196 32.99 15.83 8.38
CA ASP A 196 32.21 17.07 8.29
C ASP A 196 31.12 16.94 7.21
N LEU A 197 29.87 17.15 7.62
CA LEU A 197 28.67 17.06 6.80
C LEU A 197 27.97 18.43 6.65
N SER A 198 28.59 19.53 7.10
CA SER A 198 28.05 20.90 7.00
C SER A 198 27.80 21.35 5.56
N HIS A 199 28.67 20.93 4.64
CA HIS A 199 28.57 21.22 3.21
C HIS A 199 27.72 20.22 2.43
N VAL A 200 27.23 19.15 3.08
CA VAL A 200 26.47 18.09 2.43
C VAL A 200 24.98 18.46 2.39
N SER A 201 24.49 18.74 1.18
CA SER A 201 23.08 19.06 0.91
C SER A 201 22.22 17.81 0.61
N SER A 202 22.84 16.71 0.20
CA SER A 202 22.14 15.45 -0.11
C SER A 202 21.84 14.64 1.16
N ASN A 203 20.56 14.36 1.40
CA ASN A 203 20.14 13.49 2.50
C ASN A 203 20.60 12.04 2.37
N ARG A 204 20.95 11.59 1.15
CA ARG A 204 21.47 10.24 0.93
C ARG A 204 22.90 10.12 1.49
N GLU A 205 23.64 11.21 1.38
CA GLU A 205 25.02 11.34 1.88
C GLU A 205 25.06 11.71 3.37
N LYS A 206 23.99 12.34 3.87
CA LYS A 206 23.77 12.73 5.27
C LYS A 206 22.45 12.13 5.83
N PRO A 207 22.36 10.80 5.99
CA PRO A 207 21.18 10.17 6.58
C PRO A 207 21.04 10.48 8.08
N LEU A 208 19.79 10.54 8.54
CA LEU A 208 19.47 10.46 9.97
C LEU A 208 19.14 9.01 10.30
N ASP A 209 20.00 8.38 11.10
CA ASP A 209 19.83 7.00 11.53
C ASP A 209 19.00 6.92 12.81
N HIS A 210 18.35 5.78 13.07
CA HIS A 210 17.74 5.52 14.36
C HIS A 210 18.85 5.13 15.35
N THR A 211 19.01 5.89 16.43
CA THR A 211 19.96 5.56 17.50
C THR A 211 19.65 4.15 18.01
N LEU A 212 18.44 3.97 18.53
CA LEU A 212 17.84 2.67 18.82
C LEU A 212 17.01 2.20 17.62
N PRO A 213 17.21 0.97 17.10
CA PRO A 213 16.63 0.54 15.84
C PRO A 213 15.10 0.41 15.83
N VAL A 214 14.50 0.75 14.69
CA VAL A 214 13.07 0.53 14.44
C VAL A 214 12.68 -0.96 14.51
N TYR A 215 13.62 -1.89 14.29
CA TYR A 215 13.40 -3.31 14.47
C TYR A 215 12.79 -3.60 15.86
N TYR A 216 13.32 -2.94 16.89
CA TYR A 216 12.89 -3.05 18.29
C TYR A 216 11.81 -2.01 18.67
N LEU A 217 11.05 -1.50 17.70
CA LEU A 217 9.96 -0.53 17.90
C LEU A 217 10.41 0.83 18.45
N TRP A 218 11.67 1.21 18.26
CA TRP A 218 12.11 2.57 18.58
C TRP A 218 11.91 3.48 17.35
N PRO A 219 10.95 4.43 17.38
CA PRO A 219 10.68 5.29 16.23
C PRO A 219 11.80 6.31 16.01
N LEU A 220 11.98 6.74 14.78
CA LEU A 220 12.81 7.92 14.52
C LEU A 220 12.06 9.16 15.00
N ASN A 221 12.67 9.87 15.96
CA ASN A 221 12.25 11.18 16.44
C ASN A 221 13.49 12.06 16.63
N THR A 222 13.32 13.29 17.11
CA THR A 222 14.44 14.21 17.31
C THR A 222 15.45 13.64 18.31
N GLU A 223 15.00 12.92 19.32
CA GLU A 223 15.80 12.40 20.43
C GLU A 223 16.58 11.13 20.03
N ASN A 224 15.91 10.18 19.38
CA ASN A 224 16.37 8.87 18.90
C ASN A 224 16.98 8.91 17.47
N ALA A 225 17.40 10.08 17.01
CA ALA A 225 18.10 10.22 15.73
C ALA A 225 19.61 10.42 15.93
N THR A 226 20.43 9.75 15.13
CA THR A 226 21.88 9.99 15.08
C THR A 226 22.26 10.48 13.68
N LEU A 227 23.12 11.50 13.62
CA LEU A 227 23.67 12.00 12.36
C LEU A 227 24.86 11.12 11.92
N LEU A 228 24.73 10.43 10.79
CA LEU A 228 25.79 9.59 10.21
C LEU A 228 26.05 9.99 8.75
N CYS A 229 27.27 9.72 8.26
CA CYS A 229 27.52 9.73 6.81
C CYS A 229 26.92 8.48 6.17
N HIS A 230 26.83 8.47 4.84
CA HIS A 230 26.33 7.33 4.07
C HIS A 230 26.98 6.00 4.47
N ASP A 231 28.32 5.98 4.53
CA ASP A 231 29.09 4.76 4.76
C ASP A 231 28.87 4.20 6.17
N CYS A 232 28.97 5.05 7.21
CA CYS A 232 28.75 4.62 8.58
C CYS A 232 27.30 4.19 8.83
N ASN A 233 26.33 4.86 8.20
CA ASN A 233 24.92 4.46 8.27
C ASN A 233 24.70 3.09 7.60
N GLY A 234 25.31 2.88 6.43
CA GLY A 234 25.27 1.60 5.72
C GLY A 234 25.90 0.46 6.52
N GLN A 235 27.01 0.72 7.20
CA GLN A 235 27.67 -0.24 8.10
C GLN A 235 26.83 -0.54 9.35
N LYS A 236 26.19 0.48 9.95
CA LYS A 236 25.36 0.28 11.14
C LYS A 236 24.13 -0.57 10.82
N SER A 237 23.49 -0.39 9.67
CA SER A 237 22.43 -1.27 9.14
C SER A 237 21.33 -1.66 10.16
N GLY A 238 20.93 -0.73 11.04
CA GLY A 238 19.93 -1.01 12.08
C GLY A 238 20.40 -1.91 13.23
N THR A 239 21.72 -2.12 13.36
CA THR A 239 22.35 -2.79 14.51
C THR A 239 22.19 -1.94 15.78
N TRP A 240 22.06 -2.62 16.92
CA TRP A 240 22.01 -1.96 18.22
C TRP A 240 23.32 -1.22 18.52
N PRO A 241 23.30 -0.07 19.22
CA PRO A 241 24.51 0.72 19.48
C PRO A 241 25.70 -0.07 20.06
N SER A 242 25.49 -0.90 21.09
CA SER A 242 26.55 -1.73 21.69
C SER A 242 27.13 -2.81 20.76
N GLN A 243 26.38 -3.19 19.72
CA GLN A 243 26.76 -4.23 18.77
C GLN A 243 27.41 -3.63 17.50
N PHE A 244 27.38 -2.31 17.34
CA PHE A 244 27.98 -1.65 16.19
C PHE A 244 29.47 -1.39 16.41
N SER A 245 30.31 -2.00 15.59
CA SER A 245 31.79 -1.92 15.72
C SER A 245 32.36 -0.50 15.62
N GLY A 246 31.60 0.45 15.03
CA GLY A 246 32.00 1.85 14.95
C GLY A 246 31.84 2.64 16.26
N TYR A 247 31.16 2.07 17.27
CA TYR A 247 30.95 2.70 18.58
C TYR A 247 31.82 2.04 19.64
N SER A 248 32.83 2.77 20.11
CA SER A 248 33.53 2.44 21.34
C SER A 248 32.68 2.79 22.55
N ASP A 249 33.07 2.27 23.72
CA ASP A 249 32.42 2.59 24.99
C ASP A 249 32.34 4.11 25.26
N ALA A 250 33.44 4.83 25.00
CA ALA A 250 33.48 6.28 25.08
C ALA A 250 32.47 6.96 24.13
N LYS A 251 32.26 6.41 22.92
CA LYS A 251 31.22 6.90 22.02
C LYS A 251 29.82 6.61 22.56
N LEU A 252 29.58 5.48 23.21
CA LEU A 252 28.26 5.21 23.81
C LEU A 252 27.94 6.21 24.93
N HIS A 253 28.92 6.55 25.77
CA HIS A 253 28.77 7.64 26.75
C HIS A 253 28.47 8.98 26.09
N GLN A 254 29.20 9.34 25.03
CA GLN A 254 28.95 10.58 24.29
C GLN A 254 27.55 10.59 23.66
N LEU A 255 27.13 9.47 23.08
CA LEU A 255 25.82 9.30 22.46
C LEU A 255 24.70 9.45 23.49
N SER A 256 24.90 8.91 24.69
CA SER A 256 23.97 9.05 25.82
C SER A 256 23.75 10.52 26.18
N ILE A 257 24.84 11.29 26.31
CA ILE A 257 24.78 12.72 26.63
C ILE A 257 24.04 13.50 25.54
N LEU A 258 24.33 13.22 24.26
CA LEU A 258 23.73 13.94 23.14
C LEU A 258 22.23 13.61 22.98
N THR A 259 21.87 12.33 23.08
CA THR A 259 20.51 11.87 22.78
C THR A 259 19.57 11.88 23.98
N GLY A 260 20.12 11.92 25.20
CA GLY A 260 19.38 11.71 26.44
C GLY A 260 18.99 10.26 26.70
N ILE A 261 19.41 9.32 25.85
CA ILE A 261 19.16 7.88 26.04
C ILE A 261 20.14 7.37 27.12
N PRO A 262 19.69 6.64 28.15
CA PRO A 262 20.58 6.13 29.19
C PRO A 262 21.71 5.27 28.61
N TYR A 263 22.93 5.45 29.13
CA TYR A 263 24.10 4.67 28.71
C TYR A 263 23.84 3.16 28.85
N ASP A 264 23.24 2.73 29.96
CA ASP A 264 22.93 1.31 30.20
C ASP A 264 22.02 0.72 29.11
N THR A 265 21.10 1.52 28.54
CA THR A 265 20.27 1.10 27.41
C THR A 265 21.09 0.96 26.12
N LEU A 266 22.00 1.89 25.87
CA LEU A 266 22.86 1.87 24.67
C LEU A 266 23.88 0.73 24.72
N ALA A 267 24.51 0.53 25.87
CA ALA A 267 25.54 -0.47 26.13
C ALA A 267 24.96 -1.88 26.35
N GLY A 268 23.73 -1.96 26.85
CA GLY A 268 23.03 -3.21 27.13
C GLY A 268 22.62 -4.01 25.90
N PRO A 269 21.96 -5.16 26.11
CA PRO A 269 21.41 -5.96 25.03
C PRO A 269 20.24 -5.23 24.34
N PRO A 270 19.91 -5.60 23.09
CA PRO A 270 18.77 -5.02 22.41
C PRO A 270 17.46 -5.24 23.17
N THR A 271 16.72 -4.16 23.37
CA THR A 271 15.43 -4.17 24.06
C THR A 271 14.36 -3.49 23.23
N TYR A 272 13.14 -4.02 23.31
CA TYR A 272 11.98 -3.39 22.71
C TYR A 272 11.62 -2.08 23.41
N ASN A 273 11.11 -1.13 22.65
CA ASN A 273 10.58 0.11 23.21
C ASN A 273 9.46 -0.21 24.22
N PRO A 274 9.62 0.16 25.51
CA PRO A 274 8.67 -0.20 26.56
C PRO A 274 7.29 0.42 26.32
N ASP A 275 7.22 1.65 25.82
CA ASP A 275 5.94 2.31 25.51
C ASP A 275 5.20 1.59 24.39
N ALA A 276 5.96 1.06 23.41
CA ALA A 276 5.40 0.31 22.30
C ALA A 276 4.84 -1.04 22.77
N ILE A 277 5.57 -1.74 23.65
CA ILE A 277 5.10 -2.99 24.25
C ILE A 277 3.89 -2.73 25.14
N ALA A 278 3.89 -1.67 25.95
CA ALA A 278 2.74 -1.28 26.75
C ALA A 278 1.50 -0.99 25.88
N ALA A 279 1.68 -0.32 24.74
CA ALA A 279 0.61 -0.08 23.78
C ALA A 279 0.05 -1.37 23.14
N LEU A 280 0.86 -2.42 23.02
CA LEU A 280 0.43 -3.73 22.51
C LEU A 280 -0.29 -4.58 23.58
N HIS A 281 -0.24 -4.20 24.86
CA HIS A 281 -1.05 -4.82 25.92
C HIS A 281 -2.45 -4.22 26.02
N ASP A 282 -2.76 -3.19 25.23
CA ASP A 282 -4.04 -2.49 25.21
C ASP A 282 -4.94 -3.05 24.08
N PRO A 283 -6.05 -3.75 24.42
CA PRO A 283 -6.95 -4.35 23.44
C PRO A 283 -7.46 -3.36 22.39
N GLU A 284 -7.83 -2.14 22.80
CA GLU A 284 -8.41 -1.15 21.89
C GLU A 284 -7.38 -0.69 20.85
N LYS A 285 -6.12 -0.55 21.26
CA LYS A 285 -5.02 -0.20 20.36
C LYS A 285 -4.68 -1.34 19.41
N VAL A 286 -4.67 -2.58 19.90
CA VAL A 286 -4.43 -3.76 19.07
C VAL A 286 -5.54 -3.92 18.04
N ASP A 287 -6.81 -3.83 18.44
CA ASP A 287 -7.95 -3.94 17.52
C ASP A 287 -7.95 -2.82 16.48
N SER A 288 -7.67 -1.58 16.91
CA SER A 288 -7.51 -0.45 15.99
C SER A 288 -6.39 -0.67 14.98
N LEU A 289 -5.27 -1.26 15.41
CA LEU A 289 -4.15 -1.62 14.56
C LEU A 289 -4.55 -2.73 13.57
N LEU A 290 -5.25 -3.77 14.01
CA LEU A 290 -5.71 -4.86 13.13
C LEU A 290 -6.68 -4.37 12.06
N VAL A 291 -7.65 -3.53 12.43
CA VAL A 291 -8.59 -2.92 11.46
C VAL A 291 -7.83 -2.07 10.44
N LYS A 292 -6.90 -1.23 10.92
CA LYS A 292 -6.13 -0.33 10.04
C LYS A 292 -5.21 -1.08 9.07
N TYR A 293 -4.67 -2.21 9.50
CA TYR A 293 -3.72 -3.01 8.72
C TYR A 293 -4.30 -4.31 8.17
N ALA A 294 -5.63 -4.45 8.10
CA ALA A 294 -6.32 -5.64 7.59
C ALA A 294 -5.89 -6.04 6.15
N HIS A 295 -5.50 -5.09 5.32
CA HIS A 295 -4.98 -5.35 3.96
C HIS A 295 -3.50 -5.75 3.92
N TYR A 296 -2.79 -5.66 5.03
CA TYR A 296 -1.36 -5.95 5.19
C TYR A 296 -1.11 -6.95 6.32
N MET A 297 -2.06 -7.88 6.54
CA MET A 297 -2.02 -8.80 7.68
C MET A 297 -0.76 -9.66 7.73
N ASP A 298 -0.13 -9.97 6.58
CA ASP A 298 1.14 -10.71 6.57
C ASP A 298 2.27 -9.97 7.29
N VAL A 299 2.28 -8.64 7.20
CA VAL A 299 3.23 -7.79 7.93
C VAL A 299 2.92 -7.77 9.42
N VAL A 300 1.63 -7.74 9.78
CA VAL A 300 1.18 -7.78 11.19
C VAL A 300 1.53 -9.13 11.83
N ILE A 301 1.30 -10.22 11.11
CA ILE A 301 1.67 -11.58 11.52
C ILE A 301 3.18 -11.68 11.71
N SER A 302 3.97 -11.16 10.77
CA SER A 302 5.44 -11.15 10.89
C SER A 302 5.90 -10.38 12.12
N LEU A 303 5.25 -9.26 12.44
CA LEU A 303 5.52 -8.49 13.64
C LEU A 303 5.16 -9.28 14.91
N ARG A 304 3.96 -9.88 14.96
CA ARG A 304 3.49 -10.72 16.07
C ARG A 304 4.45 -11.86 16.34
N ASN A 305 4.80 -12.62 15.31
CA ASN A 305 5.67 -13.78 15.44
C ASN A 305 7.07 -13.39 15.93
N ARG A 306 7.58 -12.23 15.49
CA ARG A 306 8.84 -11.70 15.99
C ARG A 306 8.78 -11.34 17.46
N ILE A 307 7.77 -10.56 17.88
CA ILE A 307 7.63 -10.16 19.30
C ILE A 307 7.45 -11.40 20.17
N LEU A 308 6.57 -12.32 19.76
CA LEU A 308 6.34 -13.57 20.49
C LEU A 308 7.62 -14.39 20.67
N ARG A 309 8.43 -14.52 19.61
CA ARG A 309 9.71 -15.25 19.69
C ARG A 309 10.69 -14.58 20.65
N ASP A 310 10.79 -13.25 20.57
CA ASP A 310 11.85 -12.51 21.23
C ASP A 310 11.50 -12.17 22.69
N THR A 311 10.20 -12.09 23.04
CA THR A 311 9.73 -11.68 24.39
C THR A 311 8.79 -12.69 25.05
N GLY A 312 8.28 -13.69 24.32
CA GLY A 312 7.23 -14.60 24.80
C GLY A 312 5.83 -13.99 24.81
N PHE A 313 5.66 -12.73 24.40
CA PHE A 313 4.38 -12.03 24.42
C PHE A 313 3.64 -12.11 23.07
N ASP A 314 2.43 -12.64 23.10
CA ASP A 314 1.53 -12.67 21.94
C ASP A 314 0.50 -11.54 22.01
N PHE A 315 0.73 -10.43 21.29
CA PHE A 315 -0.24 -9.34 21.30
C PHE A 315 -1.56 -9.67 20.57
N PHE A 316 -1.64 -10.77 19.79
CA PHE A 316 -2.93 -11.22 19.24
C PHE A 316 -3.86 -11.77 20.32
N SER A 317 -3.34 -12.30 21.43
CA SER A 317 -4.17 -12.83 22.51
C SER A 317 -4.95 -11.75 23.28
N VAL A 318 -4.57 -10.49 23.09
CA VAL A 318 -5.19 -9.32 23.72
C VAL A 318 -6.33 -8.74 22.87
N SER A 319 -6.37 -9.08 21.57
CA SER A 319 -7.39 -8.59 20.63
C SER A 319 -8.75 -9.24 20.89
N ALA A 320 -9.83 -8.44 20.85
CA ALA A 320 -11.20 -8.94 20.89
C ALA A 320 -11.78 -9.21 19.50
N THR A 321 -11.14 -8.69 18.44
CA THR A 321 -11.69 -8.68 17.07
C THR A 321 -10.94 -9.55 16.07
N ILE A 322 -9.78 -10.10 16.43
CA ILE A 322 -8.97 -10.88 15.48
C ILE A 322 -9.67 -12.19 15.09
N SER A 323 -9.69 -12.46 13.79
CA SER A 323 -10.24 -13.72 13.28
C SER A 323 -9.31 -14.91 13.58
N ASP A 324 -9.89 -16.03 14.00
CA ASP A 324 -9.20 -17.32 14.17
C ASP A 324 -8.40 -17.74 12.94
N ALA A 325 -8.84 -17.37 11.73
CA ALA A 325 -8.12 -17.67 10.51
C ALA A 325 -6.74 -17.01 10.47
N TYR A 326 -6.63 -15.76 10.95
CA TYR A 326 -5.35 -15.05 11.04
C TYR A 326 -4.48 -15.59 12.17
N VAL A 327 -5.08 -15.99 13.30
CA VAL A 327 -4.34 -16.62 14.40
C VAL A 327 -3.74 -17.96 13.95
N ARG A 328 -4.52 -18.81 13.27
CA ARG A 328 -4.01 -20.08 12.69
C ARG A 328 -2.87 -19.84 11.71
N LYS A 329 -3.07 -18.92 10.76
CA LYS A 329 -2.02 -18.56 9.79
C LYS A 329 -0.75 -18.06 10.48
N ALA A 330 -0.88 -17.24 11.53
CA ALA A 330 0.26 -16.76 12.30
C ALA A 330 1.03 -17.89 12.99
N ASN A 331 0.32 -18.82 13.64
CA ASN A 331 0.92 -19.95 14.31
C ASN A 331 1.59 -20.93 13.34
N GLU A 332 0.98 -21.19 12.18
CA GLU A 332 1.61 -21.99 11.12
C GLU A 332 2.92 -21.38 10.63
N LEU A 333 2.96 -20.05 10.44
CA LEU A 333 4.18 -19.34 10.03
C LEU A 333 5.21 -19.21 11.16
N TYR A 334 4.80 -19.32 12.43
CA TYR A 334 5.71 -19.27 13.57
C TYR A 334 6.48 -20.59 13.75
N ASN A 335 5.84 -21.72 13.42
CA ASN A 335 6.39 -23.07 13.59
C ASN A 335 7.24 -23.55 12.40
N ARG A 336 7.41 -22.73 11.36
CA ARG A 336 8.26 -23.01 10.19
C ARG A 336 9.63 -22.38 10.37
#